data_AF-A0A658NLH9-F1
#
_entry.id   AF-A0A658NLH9-F1
#
_cell.length_a   1.000
_cell.length_b   1.000
_cell.length_c   1.000
_cell.angle_alpha   90.00
_cell.angle_beta   90.00
_cell.angle_gamma   90.00
#
_symmetry.space_group_name_H-M   'P 1'
#
loop_
_entity.id
_entity.type
_entity.pdbx_description
1 polymer ?
#
loop_
_entity_poly.entity_id
_entity_poly.type
_entity_poly.pdbx_seq_one_letter_code
_entity_poly.pdbx_strand_id
1 'polypeptide(L)'
;LLTTGVDVEMVKNVVLARVIGSRPEFKQIIGRGTRLKVEYGKEYFNILDITVTATHHFADPDFDGDPARIEEVVIDEAGETLSVTEILPDTL
;
A
#
# COMPACT_ATOMS: atom_id res chain seq x y z
N LEU A 1 8.58 2.31 -13.82
CA LEU A 1 8.71 3.68 -14.37
C LEU A 1 7.91 4.61 -13.44
N LEU A 2 8.62 5.41 -12.65
CA LEU A 2 8.27 6.47 -11.67
C LEU A 2 9.38 6.52 -10.60
N THR A 3 10.62 6.22 -11.00
CA THR A 3 11.72 5.96 -10.06
C THR A 3 12.48 7.22 -9.67
N THR A 4 12.32 8.34 -10.41
CA THR A 4 12.78 9.68 -10.01
C THR A 4 11.96 10.78 -10.71
N GLY A 5 11.66 11.88 -10.01
CA GLY A 5 11.23 13.16 -10.61
C GLY A 5 9.75 13.53 -10.59
N VAL A 6 8.84 12.63 -10.21
CA VAL A 6 7.41 12.95 -10.07
C VAL A 6 7.11 13.27 -8.61
N ASP A 7 7.01 14.56 -8.30
CA ASP A 7 6.58 15.04 -6.99
C ASP A 7 5.07 15.31 -7.00
N VAL A 8 4.30 14.28 -6.68
CA VAL A 8 2.85 14.36 -6.57
C VAL A 8 2.51 14.26 -5.09
N GLU A 9 2.34 15.41 -4.45
CA GLU A 9 2.02 15.47 -3.02
C GLU A 9 0.64 14.90 -2.69
N MET A 10 -0.22 14.76 -3.70
CA MET A 10 -1.61 14.29 -3.60
C MET A 10 -1.78 12.79 -3.90
N VAL A 11 -0.73 11.97 -3.79
CA VAL A 11 -0.83 10.52 -3.98
C VAL A 11 -1.72 9.88 -2.91
N LYS A 12 -2.94 9.51 -3.29
CA LYS A 12 -3.92 8.83 -2.41
C LYS A 12 -3.87 7.30 -2.49
N ASN A 13 -3.35 6.76 -3.59
CA ASN A 13 -3.26 5.32 -3.81
C ASN A 13 -1.87 4.95 -4.36
N VAL A 14 -1.24 3.95 -3.77
CA VAL A 14 -0.01 3.32 -4.25
C VAL A 14 -0.33 1.88 -4.61
N VAL A 15 -0.16 1.52 -5.88
CA VAL A 15 -0.50 0.18 -6.39
C VAL A 15 0.77 -0.61 -6.69
N LEU A 16 0.91 -1.77 -6.06
CA LEU A 16 2.01 -2.71 -6.27
C LEU A 16 1.54 -3.79 -7.24
N ALA A 17 1.89 -3.63 -8.51
CA ALA A 17 1.50 -4.54 -9.61
C ALA A 17 2.68 -5.36 -10.14
N ARG A 18 3.79 -5.44 -9.38
CA ARG A 18 4.99 -6.21 -9.73
C ARG A 18 5.70 -6.67 -8.47
N VAL A 19 6.42 -7.77 -8.57
CA VAL A 19 7.27 -8.27 -7.48
C VAL A 19 8.32 -7.22 -7.11
N ILE A 20 8.45 -6.94 -5.82
CA ILE A 20 9.43 -6.01 -5.26
C ILE A 20 10.61 -6.81 -4.73
N GLY A 21 11.82 -6.46 -5.16
CA GLY A 21 13.00 -7.28 -4.90
C GLY A 21 13.65 -7.04 -3.55
N SER A 22 13.29 -5.95 -2.85
CA SER A 22 13.94 -5.60 -1.58
C SER A 22 13.10 -4.66 -0.71
N ARG A 23 13.36 -4.71 0.61
CA ARG A 23 12.73 -3.82 1.59
C ARG A 23 12.97 -2.33 1.30
N PRO A 24 14.19 -1.85 0.97
CA PRO A 24 14.40 -0.44 0.63
C PRO A 24 13.61 0.00 -0.59
N GLU A 25 13.51 -0.84 -1.63
CA GLU A 25 12.67 -0.54 -2.81
C GLU A 25 11.19 -0.42 -2.41
N PHE A 26 10.68 -1.34 -1.58
CA PHE A 26 9.32 -1.26 -1.05
C PHE A 26 9.08 0.07 -0.31
N LYS A 27 9.94 0.43 0.65
CA LYS A 27 9.83 1.68 1.42
C LYS A 27 9.91 2.93 0.54
N GLN A 28 10.75 2.92 -0.50
CA GLN A 28 10.83 4.03 -1.45
C GLN A 28 9.55 4.20 -2.28
N ILE A 29 8.87 3.10 -2.62
CA ILE A 29 7.60 3.11 -3.37
C ILE A 29 6.48 3.63 -2.48
N ILE A 30 6.25 3.02 -1.31
CA ILE A 30 5.15 3.44 -0.41
C ILE A 30 5.38 4.84 0.16
N GLY A 31 6.66 5.24 0.32
CA GLY A 31 7.06 6.57 0.76
C GLY A 31 6.48 7.70 -0.09
N ARG A 32 6.12 7.43 -1.35
CA ARG A 32 5.47 8.41 -2.25
C ARG A 32 4.07 8.82 -1.78
N GLY A 33 3.38 7.98 -1.00
CA GLY A 33 2.03 8.25 -0.47
C GLY A 33 2.00 8.97 0.88
N THR A 34 3.13 9.01 1.59
CA THR A 34 3.19 9.41 3.02
C THR A 34 2.96 10.91 3.30
N ARG A 35 3.11 11.78 2.30
CA ARG A 35 2.92 13.24 2.48
C ARG A 35 1.46 13.55 2.77
N LEU A 36 1.18 14.36 3.80
CA LEU A 36 -0.19 14.79 4.15
C LEU A 36 -0.55 16.12 3.48
N LYS A 37 -1.84 16.27 3.15
CA LYS A 37 -2.43 17.52 2.66
C LYS A 37 -3.85 17.65 3.20
N VAL A 38 -3.93 17.83 4.51
CA VAL A 38 -5.20 17.85 5.27
C VAL A 38 -6.15 18.93 4.75
N GLU A 39 -5.62 20.10 4.39
CA GLU A 39 -6.40 21.22 3.81
C GLU A 39 -7.10 20.84 2.48
N TYR A 40 -6.63 19.80 1.79
CA TYR A 40 -7.19 19.25 0.56
C TYR A 40 -7.81 17.85 0.77
N GLY A 41 -8.09 17.48 2.02
CA GLY A 41 -8.74 16.20 2.38
C GLY A 41 -7.86 14.98 2.12
N LYS A 42 -6.53 15.09 2.28
CA LYS A 42 -5.61 13.97 2.24
C LYS A 42 -4.99 13.73 3.61
N GLU A 43 -5.62 12.84 4.36
CA GLU A 43 -5.22 12.45 5.73
C GLU A 43 -4.58 11.06 5.78
N TYR A 44 -4.82 10.24 4.75
CA TYR A 44 -4.27 8.90 4.59
C TYR A 44 -3.98 8.62 3.13
N PHE A 45 -3.44 7.44 2.86
CA PHE A 45 -3.30 6.87 1.52
C PHE A 45 -3.50 5.36 1.61
N ASN A 46 -3.86 4.74 0.49
CA ASN A 46 -4.04 3.30 0.41
C ASN A 46 -2.84 2.66 -0.28
N ILE A 47 -2.48 1.45 0.17
CA ILE A 47 -1.55 0.57 -0.51
C ILE A 47 -2.38 -0.61 -1.04
N LEU A 48 -2.37 -0.79 -2.36
CA LEU A 48 -3.03 -1.92 -3.01
C LEU A 48 -1.94 -2.88 -3.48
N ASP A 49 -1.87 -4.06 -2.87
CA ASP A 49 -0.89 -5.08 -3.24
C ASP A 49 -1.54 -6.20 -4.05
N ILE A 50 -1.39 -6.12 -5.38
CA ILE A 50 -1.92 -7.13 -6.30
C ILE A 50 -0.99 -8.35 -6.35
N THR A 51 0.25 -8.21 -5.85
CA THR A 51 1.21 -9.33 -5.77
C THR A 51 0.99 -10.22 -4.56
N VAL A 52 0.04 -9.85 -3.68
CA VAL A 52 -0.38 -10.56 -2.45
C VAL A 52 0.70 -10.64 -1.36
N THR A 53 1.97 -10.45 -1.68
CA THR A 53 3.09 -10.84 -0.82
C THR A 53 3.94 -9.69 -0.32
N ALA A 54 3.96 -8.54 -1.00
CA ALA A 54 4.91 -7.47 -0.69
C ALA A 54 4.61 -6.79 0.66
N THR A 55 3.33 -6.50 0.95
CA THR A 55 2.92 -5.82 2.19
C THR A 55 3.19 -6.67 3.42
N HIS A 56 2.94 -7.98 3.34
CA HIS A 56 3.23 -8.92 4.43
C HIS A 56 4.74 -9.21 4.54
N HIS A 57 5.43 -9.39 3.41
CA HIS A 57 6.85 -9.78 3.43
C HIS A 57 7.80 -8.66 3.89
N PHE A 58 7.42 -7.40 3.65
CA PHE A 58 8.22 -6.22 4.03
C PHE A 58 7.57 -5.37 5.15
N ALA A 59 6.61 -5.94 5.88
CA ALA A 59 6.05 -5.35 7.09
C ALA A 59 7.17 -5.08 8.11
N ASP A 60 7.17 -3.89 8.69
CA ASP A 60 8.15 -3.47 9.70
C ASP A 60 7.44 -2.54 10.71
N PRO A 61 6.67 -3.08 11.68
CA PRO A 61 5.89 -2.28 12.62
C PRO A 61 6.74 -1.31 13.45
N ASP A 62 7.98 -1.68 13.76
CA ASP A 62 8.91 -0.81 14.48
C ASP A 62 9.27 0.48 13.70
N PHE A 63 9.20 0.42 12.36
CA PHE A 63 9.52 1.54 11.48
C PHE A 63 8.28 2.23 10.90
N ASP A 64 7.30 1.47 10.43
CA ASP A 64 6.09 2.00 9.78
C ASP A 64 4.94 2.28 10.76
N GLY A 65 4.95 1.62 11.93
CA GLY A 65 3.77 1.44 12.76
C GLY A 65 2.79 0.43 12.17
N ASP A 66 1.64 0.28 12.83
CA ASP A 66 0.58 -0.60 12.37
C ASP A 66 -0.35 0.12 11.36
N PRO A 67 -0.78 -0.55 10.29
CA PRO A 67 -1.75 0.02 9.37
C PRO A 67 -3.11 0.18 10.07
N ALA A 68 -3.79 1.29 9.79
CA ALA A 68 -5.10 1.58 10.39
C ALA A 68 -6.20 0.60 9.97
N ARG A 69 -6.05 -0.03 8.80
CA ARG A 69 -7.03 -0.95 8.22
C ARG A 69 -6.37 -1.88 7.21
N ILE A 70 -6.77 -3.15 7.21
CA ILE A 70 -6.28 -4.16 6.28
C ILE A 70 -7.46 -4.94 5.73
N GLU A 71 -7.53 -5.04 4.41
CA GLU A 71 -8.53 -5.86 3.72
C GLU A 71 -7.84 -6.75 2.71
N GLU A 72 -8.21 -8.03 2.73
CA GLU A 72 -7.89 -8.97 1.66
C GLU A 72 -9.12 -9.16 0.77
N VAL A 73 -8.96 -8.89 -0.51
CA VAL A 73 -10.03 -8.98 -1.50
C VAL A 73 -9.67 -10.04 -2.53
N VAL A 74 -10.52 -11.05 -2.67
CA VAL A 74 -10.40 -12.05 -3.73
C VAL A 74 -11.24 -11.58 -4.91
N ILE A 75 -10.62 -11.49 -6.08
CA ILE A 75 -11.27 -11.10 -7.33
C ILE A 75 -11.20 -12.24 -8.34
N ASP A 76 -12.17 -12.31 -9.25
CA ASP A 76 -12.14 -13.24 -10.38
C ASP A 76 -11.35 -12.68 -11.58
N GLU A 77 -11.28 -13.45 -12.67
CA GLU A 77 -10.59 -13.05 -13.91
C GLU A 77 -11.24 -11.85 -14.62
N ALA A 78 -12.52 -11.56 -14.34
CA ALA A 78 -13.21 -10.38 -14.85
C ALA A 78 -12.98 -9.14 -13.95
N GLY A 79 -12.34 -9.31 -12.80
CA GLY A 79 -12.11 -8.26 -11.81
C GLY A 79 -13.28 -8.05 -10.86
N GLU A 80 -14.27 -8.95 -10.85
CA GLU A 80 -15.39 -8.90 -9.93
C GLU A 80 -14.97 -9.40 -8.55
N THR A 81 -15.49 -8.77 -7.50
CA THR A 81 -15.16 -9.15 -6.11
C THR A 81 -15.91 -10.41 -5.71
N LEU A 82 -15.17 -11.45 -5.35
CA LEU A 82 -15.71 -12.71 -4.84
C LEU A 82 -15.86 -12.69 -3.33
N SER A 83 -14.88 -12.14 -2.61
CA SER A 83 -14.93 -12.02 -1.15
C SER A 83 -14.04 -10.89 -0.63
N VAL A 84 -14.42 -10.35 0.53
CA VAL A 84 -13.65 -9.37 1.29
C VAL A 84 -13.49 -9.88 2.71
N THR A 85 -12.25 -9.90 3.19
CA THR A 85 -11.90 -10.27 4.57
C THR A 85 -11.19 -9.09 5.22
N GLU A 86 -11.72 -8.58 6.33
CA GLU A 86 -11.05 -7.57 7.14
C GLU A 86 -10.10 -8.26 8.13
N ILE A 87 -8.84 -7.84 8.13
CA ILE A 87 -7.76 -8.42 8.94
C ILE A 87 -7.43 -7.45 10.08
N LEU A 88 -7.29 -7.97 11.30
CA LEU A 88 -6.87 -7.18 12.44
C LEU A 88 -5.38 -6.83 12.32
N PRO A 89 -4.97 -5.57 12.50
CA PRO A 89 -3.57 -5.15 12.29
C PRO A 89 -2.54 -5.95 13.08
N ASP A 90 -2.87 -6.33 14.32
CA ASP A 90 -2.01 -7.08 15.25
C ASP A 90 -1.71 -8.52 14.81
N THR A 91 -2.22 -8.96 13.65
CA THR A 91 -2.07 -10.34 13.14
C THR A 91 -1.13 -10.48 11.95
N LEU A 92 -0.44 -9.41 11.54
CA LEU A 92 0.59 -9.41 10.50
C LEU A 92 2.02 -9.61 11.04
#